data_AF-A0A2W4SJB4-F1
#
_entry.id   AF-A0A2W4SJB4-F1
#
_cell.length_a   1.000
_cell.length_b   1.000
_cell.length_c   1.000
_cell.angle_alpha   90.00
_cell.angle_beta   90.00
_cell.angle_gamma   90.00
#
_symmetry.space_group_name_H-M   'P 1'
#
loop_
_entity.id
_entity.type
_entity.pdbx_description
1 polymer ?
#
loop_
_entity_poly.entity_id
_entity_poly.type
_entity_poly.pdbx_seq_one_letter_code
_entity_poly.pdbx_strand_id
1 'polypeptide(L)'
;MTIMPFNLVTERYLPVLRASGTKDRIAPWEITTDYADNPVVALDAPRSDFNGVLAQFLIGLQQTTFAPKDRREWEDRLFGQPPTPEELKAAFVQFEYAFNLDGDGPRFMQDFDPLAAQKPLPITALLIDTAGSE
;
A
#
# COMPACT_ATOMS: atom_id res chain seq x y z
N MET A 1 17.14 -17.27 -13.66
CA MET A 1 16.64 -17.11 -12.28
C MET A 1 15.51 -16.11 -12.38
N THR A 2 14.26 -16.56 -12.32
CA THR A 2 13.11 -15.67 -12.45
C THR A 2 13.02 -14.87 -11.15
N ILE A 3 13.30 -13.57 -11.22
CA ILE A 3 13.09 -12.66 -10.09
C ILE A 3 11.59 -12.52 -9.95
N MET A 4 11.04 -12.81 -8.77
CA MET A 4 9.63 -12.55 -8.50
C MET A 4 9.43 -11.02 -8.44
N PRO A 5 8.40 -10.49 -9.10
CA PRO A 5 8.15 -9.05 -9.10
C PRO A 5 7.83 -8.56 -7.69
N PHE A 6 8.25 -7.34 -7.38
CA PHE A 6 7.92 -6.64 -6.15
C PHE A 6 6.44 -6.24 -6.18
N ASN A 7 5.62 -6.93 -5.38
CA ASN A 7 4.17 -6.72 -5.38
C ASN A 7 3.72 -5.90 -4.18
N LEU A 8 3.02 -4.79 -4.43
CA LEU A 8 2.59 -3.85 -3.40
C LEU A 8 1.51 -4.40 -2.45
N VAL A 9 0.92 -5.57 -2.72
CA VAL A 9 -0.01 -6.22 -1.80
C VAL A 9 0.69 -7.23 -0.90
N THR A 10 1.69 -7.96 -1.40
CA THR A 10 2.32 -9.06 -0.65
C THR A 10 3.60 -8.68 0.07
N GLU A 11 4.31 -7.66 -0.43
CA GLU A 11 5.62 -7.27 0.10
C GLU A 11 5.52 -6.38 1.35
N ARG A 12 6.46 -6.56 2.28
CA ARG A 12 6.55 -5.79 3.52
C ARG A 12 7.32 -4.49 3.35
N TYR A 13 6.70 -3.49 2.75
CA TYR A 13 7.34 -2.21 2.44
C TYR A 13 6.81 -1.02 3.24
N LEU A 14 5.57 -1.10 3.73
CA LEU A 14 4.85 0.01 4.34
C LEU A 14 5.42 0.30 5.74
N PRO A 15 6.06 1.46 5.97
CA PRO A 15 6.60 1.81 7.26
C PRO A 15 5.49 2.23 8.22
N VAL A 16 5.49 1.68 9.44
CA VAL A 16 4.49 1.96 10.46
C VAL A 16 5.10 2.15 11.84
N LEU A 17 4.37 2.87 12.68
CA LEU A 17 4.65 3.01 14.10
C LEU A 17 3.59 2.24 14.89
N ARG A 18 4.03 1.39 15.82
CA ARG A 18 3.17 0.66 16.74
C ARG A 18 2.97 1.42 18.05
N ALA A 19 1.93 1.08 18.80
CA ALA A 19 1.60 1.71 20.09
C ALA A 19 2.74 1.65 21.11
N SER A 20 3.57 0.60 21.08
CA SER A 20 4.79 0.46 21.88
C SER A 20 5.90 1.48 21.55
N GLY A 21 5.75 2.24 20.46
CA GLY A 21 6.80 3.09 19.88
C GLY A 21 7.73 2.35 18.92
N THR A 22 7.50 1.06 18.68
CA THR A 22 8.32 0.26 17.74
C THR A 22 8.02 0.66 16.29
N LYS A 23 9.08 0.87 15.51
CA LYS A 23 9.00 1.03 14.06
C LYS A 23 9.04 -0.33 13.38
N ASP A 24 8.18 -0.52 12.40
CA ASP A 24 8.03 -1.80 11.69
C ASP A 24 7.81 -1.54 10.18
N ARG A 25 7.98 -2.59 9.37
CA ARG A 25 7.57 -2.63 7.97
C ARG A 25 6.62 -3.79 7.75
N ILE A 26 5.46 -3.47 7.20
CA ILE A 26 4.37 -4.42 7.00
C ILE A 26 3.92 -4.45 5.53
N ALA A 27 3.24 -5.52 5.14
CA ALA A 27 2.41 -5.52 3.94
C ALA A 27 1.06 -4.85 4.24
N PRO A 28 0.30 -4.36 3.25
CA PRO A 28 -0.98 -3.69 3.51
C PRO A 28 -1.99 -4.51 4.33
N TRP A 29 -2.04 -5.84 4.13
CA TRP A 29 -2.95 -6.73 4.87
C TRP A 29 -2.52 -7.00 6.32
N GLU A 30 -1.28 -6.70 6.69
CA GLU A 30 -0.77 -6.83 8.07
C GLU A 30 -1.10 -5.61 8.94
N ILE A 31 -1.88 -4.63 8.45
CA ILE A 31 -2.18 -3.39 9.18
C ILE A 31 -2.98 -3.62 10.47
N THR A 32 -3.71 -4.72 10.55
CA THR A 32 -4.46 -5.15 11.76
C THR A 32 -3.72 -6.21 12.58
N THR A 33 -2.45 -6.54 12.26
CA THR A 33 -1.65 -7.48 13.05
C THR A 33 -1.33 -6.88 14.42
N ASP A 34 -1.47 -7.68 15.47
CA ASP A 34 -1.33 -7.31 16.88
C ASP A 34 -2.28 -6.19 17.33
N TYR A 35 -3.44 -6.04 16.69
CA TYR A 35 -4.37 -4.93 16.97
C TYR A 35 -4.79 -4.82 18.44
N ALA A 36 -4.96 -5.94 19.15
CA ALA A 36 -5.38 -5.96 20.54
C ALA A 36 -4.26 -5.57 21.53
N ASP A 37 -3.00 -5.86 21.21
CA ASP A 37 -1.86 -5.74 22.13
C ASP A 37 -0.89 -4.61 21.78
N ASN A 38 -0.54 -4.50 20.49
CA ASN A 38 0.42 -3.52 19.98
C ASN A 38 0.03 -3.02 18.57
N PRO A 39 -1.12 -2.34 18.44
CA PRO A 39 -1.66 -1.93 17.15
C PRO A 39 -0.74 -0.97 16.42
N VAL A 40 -0.86 -0.95 15.09
CA VAL A 40 -0.36 0.16 14.27
C VAL A 40 -1.16 1.41 14.61
N VAL A 41 -0.46 2.48 14.99
CA VAL A 41 -1.07 3.77 15.38
C VAL A 41 -0.80 4.88 14.37
N ALA A 42 0.22 4.73 13.53
CA ALA A 42 0.53 5.68 12.47
C ALA A 42 1.34 5.04 11.33
N LEU A 43 1.28 5.65 10.15
CA LEU A 43 2.28 5.46 9.10
C LEU A 43 3.55 6.25 9.47
N ASP A 44 4.72 5.68 9.21
CA ASP A 44 6.04 6.23 9.59
C ASP A 44 6.93 6.47 8.36
N ALA A 45 6.35 7.00 7.28
CA ALA A 45 7.13 7.36 6.10
C ALA A 45 8.09 8.54 6.43
N PRO A 46 9.25 8.64 5.75
CA PRO A 46 10.24 9.70 6.01
C PRO A 46 9.74 11.13 5.77
N ARG A 47 8.63 11.30 5.03
CA ARG A 47 8.01 12.59 4.72
C ARG A 47 6.50 12.54 4.99
N SER A 48 5.95 13.66 5.43
CA SER A 48 4.52 13.75 5.78
C SER A 48 3.58 13.64 4.57
N ASP A 49 3.98 14.13 3.40
CA ASP A 49 3.23 13.97 2.15
C ASP A 49 3.13 12.49 1.74
N PHE A 50 4.19 11.71 1.97
CA PHE A 50 4.17 10.26 1.72
C PHE A 50 3.21 9.54 2.64
N ASN A 51 3.11 9.93 3.92
CA ASN A 51 2.07 9.38 4.80
C ASN A 51 0.68 9.67 4.26
N GLY A 52 0.44 10.87 3.71
CA GLY A 52 -0.82 11.22 3.05
C GLY A 52 -1.14 10.33 1.86
N VAL A 53 -0.17 10.14 0.94
CA VAL A 53 -0.35 9.29 -0.25
C VAL A 53 -0.54 7.82 0.12
N LEU A 54 0.22 7.30 1.08
CA LEU A 54 0.08 5.92 1.55
C LEU A 54 -1.28 5.69 2.22
N ALA A 55 -1.78 6.64 3.01
CA ALA A 55 -3.12 6.55 3.58
C ALA A 55 -4.20 6.50 2.48
N GLN A 56 -4.08 7.33 1.44
CA GLN A 56 -5.01 7.31 0.31
C GLN A 56 -4.94 6.00 -0.48
N PHE A 57 -3.73 5.47 -0.69
CA PHE A 57 -3.53 4.16 -1.31
C PHE A 57 -4.24 3.05 -0.51
N LEU A 58 -4.06 3.00 0.82
CA LEU A 58 -4.70 2.01 1.69
C LEU A 58 -6.23 2.13 1.69
N ILE A 59 -6.76 3.35 1.73
CA ILE A 59 -8.21 3.61 1.62
C ILE A 59 -8.73 3.09 0.27
N GLY A 60 -8.04 3.40 -0.84
CA GLY A 60 -8.40 2.94 -2.17
C GLY A 60 -8.37 1.43 -2.31
N LEU A 61 -7.32 0.78 -1.79
CA LEU A 61 -7.19 -0.68 -1.78
C LEU A 61 -8.35 -1.33 -0.98
N GLN A 62 -8.58 -0.86 0.24
CA GLN A 62 -9.68 -1.34 1.09
C GLN A 62 -11.04 -1.15 0.42
N GLN A 63 -11.32 0.04 -0.11
CA GLN A 63 -12.60 0.35 -0.75
C GLN A 63 -12.82 -0.43 -2.04
N THR A 64 -11.76 -0.81 -2.75
CA THR A 64 -11.86 -1.58 -3.99
C THR A 64 -12.07 -3.07 -3.73
N THR A 65 -11.48 -3.60 -2.67
CA THR A 65 -11.35 -5.05 -2.46
C THR A 65 -12.17 -5.57 -1.27
N PHE A 66 -12.49 -4.70 -0.30
CA PHE A 66 -13.17 -5.05 0.96
C PHE A 66 -14.05 -3.88 1.44
N ALA A 67 -14.88 -3.36 0.53
CA ALA A 67 -15.86 -2.34 0.88
C ALA A 67 -16.96 -2.91 1.79
N PRO A 68 -17.40 -2.18 2.83
CA PRO A 68 -18.66 -2.49 3.49
C PRO A 68 -19.81 -2.28 2.50
N LYS A 69 -20.86 -3.10 2.60
CA LYS A 69 -22.07 -2.98 1.81
C LYS A 69 -22.79 -1.65 2.05
N ASP A 70 -22.81 -1.21 3.31
CA ASP A 70 -23.47 0.01 3.74
C ASP A 70 -22.87 0.53 5.05
N ARG A 71 -23.39 1.68 5.50
CA ARG A 71 -22.96 2.32 6.75
C ARG A 71 -23.13 1.42 7.97
N ARG A 72 -24.21 0.62 8.03
CA ARG A 72 -24.45 -0.25 9.20
C ARG A 72 -23.40 -1.34 9.28
N GLU A 73 -23.07 -1.98 8.15
CA GLU A 73 -21.98 -2.95 8.13
C GLU A 73 -20.64 -2.31 8.53
N TRP A 74 -20.36 -1.09 8.07
CA TRP A 74 -19.16 -0.38 8.51
C TRP A 74 -19.13 -0.14 10.03
N GLU A 75 -20.23 0.38 10.60
CA GLU A 75 -20.36 0.68 12.04
C GLU A 75 -20.26 -0.61 12.89
N ASP A 76 -21.07 -1.62 12.55
CA ASP A 76 -21.26 -2.82 13.37
C ASP A 76 -20.11 -3.82 13.24
N ARG A 77 -19.56 -3.96 12.03
CA ARG A 77 -18.52 -4.96 11.73
C ARG A 77 -17.15 -4.33 11.71
N LEU A 78 -16.90 -3.35 10.84
CA LEU A 78 -15.53 -2.91 10.54
C LEU A 78 -14.95 -1.93 11.57
N PHE A 79 -15.77 -1.06 12.15
CA PHE A 79 -15.33 -0.07 13.12
C PHE A 79 -15.17 -0.67 14.52
N GLY A 80 -16.14 -1.46 14.97
CA GLY A 80 -16.11 -2.12 16.28
C GLY A 80 -15.19 -3.34 16.34
N GLN A 81 -15.03 -4.07 15.23
CA GLN A 81 -14.23 -5.29 15.13
C GLN A 81 -13.43 -5.31 13.81
N PRO A 82 -12.26 -4.66 13.76
CA PRO A 82 -11.45 -4.63 12.55
C PRO A 82 -11.20 -6.03 11.98
N PRO A 83 -11.15 -6.17 10.64
CA PRO A 83 -10.93 -7.46 10.00
C PRO A 83 -9.58 -8.06 10.40
N THR A 84 -9.53 -9.38 10.47
CA THR A 84 -8.29 -10.11 10.69
C THR A 84 -7.31 -9.88 9.54
N PRO A 85 -5.99 -9.97 9.78
CA PRO A 85 -5.00 -9.91 8.71
C PRO A 85 -5.25 -10.94 7.59
N GLU A 86 -5.77 -12.12 7.94
CA GLU A 86 -6.12 -13.18 7.00
C GLU A 86 -7.30 -12.80 6.10
N GLU A 87 -8.35 -12.17 6.64
CA GLU A 87 -9.48 -11.66 5.84
C GLU A 87 -9.01 -10.57 4.87
N LEU A 88 -8.19 -9.62 5.34
CA LEU A 88 -7.61 -8.59 4.49
C LEU A 88 -6.73 -9.19 3.39
N LYS A 89 -5.87 -10.15 3.75
CA LYS A 89 -4.99 -10.82 2.79
C LYS A 89 -5.81 -11.54 1.73
N ALA A 90 -6.81 -12.32 2.14
CA ALA A 90 -7.68 -13.05 1.22
C ALA A 90 -8.39 -12.14 0.23
N ALA A 91 -8.81 -10.95 0.66
CA ALA A 91 -9.44 -9.96 -0.20
C ALA A 91 -8.44 -9.27 -1.15
N PHE A 92 -7.27 -8.87 -0.64
CA PHE A 92 -6.31 -8.09 -1.41
C PHE A 92 -5.61 -8.92 -2.48
N VAL A 93 -5.26 -10.18 -2.20
CA VAL A 93 -4.53 -11.03 -3.16
C VAL A 93 -5.34 -11.39 -4.41
N GLN A 94 -6.67 -11.28 -4.37
CA GLN A 94 -7.51 -11.45 -5.57
C GLN A 94 -7.14 -10.47 -6.70
N PHE A 95 -6.53 -9.35 -6.34
CA PHE A 95 -6.13 -8.30 -7.27
C PHE A 95 -4.60 -8.19 -7.42
N GLU A 96 -3.81 -9.11 -6.85
CA GLU A 96 -2.33 -9.02 -6.83
C GLU A 96 -1.73 -8.79 -8.22
N TYR A 97 -2.35 -9.35 -9.27
CA TYR A 97 -1.92 -9.22 -10.67
C TYR A 97 -1.80 -7.76 -11.14
N ALA A 98 -2.52 -6.83 -10.50
CA ALA A 98 -2.51 -5.41 -10.85
C ALA A 98 -1.47 -4.60 -10.04
N PHE A 99 -0.84 -5.19 -9.02
CA PHE A 99 0.01 -4.48 -8.04
C PHE A 99 1.50 -4.81 -8.13
N ASN A 100 1.94 -5.46 -9.22
CA ASN A 100 3.36 -5.63 -9.51
C ASN A 100 3.99 -4.27 -9.84
N LEU A 101 4.99 -3.84 -9.07
CA LEU A 101 5.71 -2.58 -9.30
C LEU A 101 6.76 -2.72 -10.42
N ASP A 102 7.35 -3.91 -10.55
CA ASP A 102 8.33 -4.27 -11.56
C ASP A 102 8.03 -5.65 -12.16
N GLY A 103 8.96 -6.17 -12.98
CA GLY A 103 8.78 -7.40 -13.74
C GLY A 103 8.15 -7.18 -15.11
N ASP A 104 7.76 -8.30 -15.73
CA ASP A 104 7.19 -8.33 -17.08
C ASP A 104 5.69 -7.96 -17.07
N GLY A 105 5.23 -7.34 -18.15
CA GLY A 105 3.81 -6.99 -18.35
C GLY A 105 3.39 -5.66 -17.72
N PRO A 106 2.08 -5.47 -17.49
CA PRO A 106 1.53 -4.31 -16.78
C PRO A 106 2.18 -4.10 -15.41
N ARG A 107 2.56 -2.86 -15.10
CA ARG A 107 3.13 -2.46 -13.81
C ARG A 107 2.27 -1.39 -13.16
N PHE A 108 2.14 -1.47 -11.84
CA PHE A 108 1.26 -0.61 -11.05
C PHE A 108 1.54 0.87 -11.31
N MET A 109 0.51 1.60 -11.78
CA MET A 109 0.55 3.03 -12.09
C MET A 109 1.68 3.48 -13.03
N GLN A 110 2.13 2.60 -13.93
CA GLN A 110 3.09 2.93 -14.98
C GLN A 110 2.44 2.82 -16.36
N ASP A 111 2.97 3.59 -17.32
CA ASP A 111 2.53 3.51 -18.71
C ASP A 111 2.92 2.17 -19.36
N PHE A 112 2.14 1.73 -20.34
CA PHE A 112 2.44 0.54 -21.15
C PHE A 112 3.53 0.78 -22.18
N ASP A 113 3.79 2.05 -22.52
CA ASP A 113 4.84 2.43 -23.45
C ASP A 113 6.23 2.02 -22.92
N PRO A 114 7.09 1.44 -23.78
CA PRO A 114 8.43 1.05 -23.36
C PRO A 114 9.26 2.24 -22.87
N LEU A 115 9.79 2.14 -21.65
CA LEU A 115 10.70 3.15 -21.06
C LEU A 115 11.95 3.39 -21.93
N ALA A 116 12.40 2.40 -22.68
CA ALA A 116 13.56 2.50 -23.56
C ALA A 116 13.41 3.56 -24.66
N ALA A 117 12.17 3.95 -25.00
CA ALA A 117 11.89 5.01 -25.97
C ALA A 117 11.89 6.41 -25.35
N GLN A 118 11.97 6.53 -24.03
CA GLN A 118 11.85 7.79 -23.30
C GLN A 118 13.21 8.33 -22.83
N LYS A 119 13.33 9.66 -22.70
CA LYS A 119 14.50 10.29 -22.10
C LYS A 119 14.55 9.94 -20.60
N PRO A 120 15.62 9.33 -20.08
CA PRO A 120 15.73 9.06 -18.65
C PRO A 120 15.76 10.35 -17.84
N LEU A 121 14.96 10.39 -16.77
CA LEU A 121 14.98 11.44 -15.76
C LEU A 121 15.56 10.88 -14.45
N PRO A 122 16.21 11.71 -13.63
CA PRO A 122 16.64 11.27 -12.31
C PRO A 122 15.43 10.92 -11.44
N ILE A 123 15.57 9.95 -10.55
CA ILE A 123 14.50 9.52 -9.62
C ILE A 123 13.95 10.70 -8.81
N THR A 124 14.79 11.69 -8.52
CA THR A 124 14.38 12.90 -7.81
C THR A 124 13.24 13.64 -8.50
N ALA A 125 13.10 13.54 -9.83
CA ALA A 125 12.01 14.14 -10.61
C ALA A 125 10.61 13.55 -10.29
N LEU A 126 10.54 12.43 -9.56
CA LEU A 126 9.28 11.89 -9.03
C LEU A 126 8.81 12.64 -7.77
N LEU A 127 9.66 13.45 -7.15
CA LEU A 127 9.34 14.18 -5.92
C LEU A 127 8.74 15.54 -6.25
N ILE A 128 7.62 15.86 -5.60
CA ILE A 128 6.84 17.10 -5.81
C ILE A 128 7.67 18.37 -5.60
N ASP A 129 8.69 18.32 -4.73
CA ASP A 129 9.50 19.50 -4.38
C ASP A 129 10.67 19.74 -5.34
N THR A 130 10.88 18.86 -6.31
CA THR A 130 11.84 19.12 -7.39
C THR A 130 11.11 19.88 -8.49
N ALA A 131 11.57 21.10 -8.78
CA ALA A 131 11.07 21.84 -9.92
C ALA A 131 11.12 20.93 -11.15
N GLY A 132 9.97 20.77 -11.82
CA GLY A 132 9.85 20.03 -13.06
C GLY A 132 10.98 20.48 -13.98
N SER A 133 11.94 19.58 -14.20
CA SER A 133 13.08 19.89 -15.04
C SER A 133 12.57 19.86 -16.48
N GLU A 134 12.32 21.04 -17.05
CA GLU A 134 12.20 21.20 -18.51
C GLU A 134 13.50 20.77 -19.22
#